data_AF-A0A948XNU1-F1
#
_entry.id   AF-A0A948XNU1-F1
#
_cell.length_a   1.000
_cell.length_b   1.000
_cell.length_c   1.000
_cell.angle_alpha   90.00
_cell.angle_beta   90.00
_cell.angle_gamma   90.00
#
_symmetry.space_group_name_H-M   'P 1'
#
loop_
_entity.id
_entity.type
_entity.pdbx_description
1 polymer ?
#
loop_
_entity_poly.entity_id
_entity_poly.type
_entity_poly.pdbx_seq_one_letter_code
_entity_poly.pdbx_strand_id
1 'polypeptide(L)'
;MKSATTAVLAAALLAVTACAPVIEGGPPIALPIGLQETAQVGSITLSTAWLNAEDDFAETFSEEVHEELRRCMWGTAPVNVRVHIDQLQRAGRLETLLNGDGMHSLSGTVEFVDPADGNRVLGRFPVTVATSA
;
A
#
# COMPACT_ATOMS: atom_id res chain seq x y z
N MET A 1 46.22 10.85 2.67
CA MET A 1 45.16 10.64 3.67
C MET A 1 43.90 11.38 3.24
N LYS A 2 43.14 10.80 2.32
CA LYS A 2 41.81 11.21 1.84
C LYS A 2 41.14 9.89 1.42
N SER A 3 39.81 9.82 1.45
CA SER A 3 38.99 8.69 0.94
C SER A 3 38.37 7.70 1.95
N ALA A 4 38.21 8.04 3.23
CA ALA A 4 37.47 7.16 4.17
C ALA A 4 36.10 7.67 4.61
N THR A 5 35.73 8.93 4.31
CA THR A 5 34.54 9.57 4.91
C THR A 5 33.27 9.52 4.05
N THR A 6 33.32 9.03 2.81
CA THR A 6 32.16 9.03 1.90
C THR A 6 31.32 7.74 1.93
N ALA A 7 31.76 6.67 2.58
CA ALA A 7 31.04 5.39 2.56
C ALA A 7 29.89 5.27 3.58
N VAL A 8 29.87 6.13 4.61
CA VAL A 8 28.91 5.97 5.74
C VAL A 8 27.52 6.55 5.42
N LEU A 9 27.42 7.48 4.47
CA LEU A 9 26.13 8.10 4.12
C LEU A 9 25.22 7.23 3.24
N ALA A 10 25.77 6.24 2.51
CA ALA A 10 24.98 5.37 1.64
C ALA A 10 24.17 4.29 2.40
N ALA A 11 24.62 3.91 3.61
CA ALA A 11 23.95 2.87 4.41
C ALA A 11 22.69 3.37 5.14
N ALA A 12 22.56 4.69 5.35
CA ALA A 12 21.40 5.27 6.03
C ALA A 12 20.17 5.44 5.10
N LEU A 13 20.37 5.48 3.78
CA LEU A 13 19.29 5.60 2.80
C LEU A 13 18.57 4.26 2.50
N LEU A 14 19.12 3.13 2.94
CA LEU A 14 18.50 1.80 2.76
C LEU A 14 17.55 1.41 3.91
N ALA A 15 17.46 2.21 4.98
CA ALA A 15 16.68 1.88 6.17
C ALA A 15 15.24 2.43 6.16
N VAL A 16 14.83 3.17 5.13
CA VAL A 16 13.43 3.60 4.95
C VAL A 16 12.73 2.65 3.98
N THR A 17 12.83 1.35 4.23
CA THR A 17 11.79 0.44 3.75
C THR A 17 10.57 0.71 4.63
N ALA A 18 9.57 1.39 4.07
CA ALA A 18 8.26 1.65 4.69
C ALA A 18 7.47 0.35 4.87
N CYS A 19 8.06 -0.62 5.58
CA CYS A 19 7.45 -1.91 5.85
C CYS A 19 6.34 -1.68 6.87
N ALA A 20 5.11 -1.58 6.37
CA ALA A 20 3.92 -1.60 7.19
C ALA A 20 3.93 -2.85 8.10
N PRO A 21 3.54 -2.72 9.39
CA PRO A 21 3.56 -3.84 10.33
C PRO A 21 2.57 -4.92 9.87
N VAL A 22 3.03 -6.12 9.55
CA VAL A 22 2.16 -7.16 8.96
C VAL A 22 1.19 -7.74 10.00
N ILE A 23 -0.11 -7.76 9.70
CA ILE A 23 -1.14 -8.40 10.56
C ILE A 23 -1.12 -9.93 10.38
N GLU A 24 -0.92 -10.39 9.14
CA GLU A 24 -0.86 -11.82 8.80
C GLU A 24 0.11 -12.05 7.62
N GLY A 25 1.02 -13.03 7.72
CA GLY A 25 1.99 -13.30 6.64
C GLY A 25 3.26 -12.43 6.66
N GLY A 26 3.99 -12.43 7.79
CA GLY A 26 5.32 -11.81 7.92
C GLY A 26 6.30 -12.24 6.81
N PRO A 27 7.48 -11.59 6.68
CA PRO A 27 8.25 -11.63 5.45
C PRO A 27 8.66 -13.07 5.08
N PRO A 28 8.64 -13.47 3.80
CA PRO A 28 7.97 -12.89 2.62
C PRO A 28 6.51 -13.39 2.47
N ILE A 29 5.72 -12.73 1.61
CA ILE A 29 4.38 -13.15 1.16
C ILE A 29 4.35 -14.68 1.06
N ALA A 30 3.31 -15.34 1.59
CA ALA A 30 3.19 -16.81 1.63
C ALA A 30 2.97 -17.46 0.24
N LEU A 31 3.58 -16.89 -0.79
CA LEU A 31 3.80 -17.44 -2.10
C LEU A 31 4.99 -18.40 -2.05
N PRO A 32 4.96 -19.48 -2.84
CA PRO A 32 6.16 -20.24 -3.17
C PRO A 32 7.31 -19.31 -3.62
N ILE A 33 8.55 -19.59 -3.21
CA ILE A 33 9.71 -18.69 -3.44
C ILE A 33 9.87 -18.33 -4.94
N GLY A 34 9.57 -19.25 -5.86
CA GLY A 34 9.61 -18.97 -7.31
C GLY A 34 8.49 -18.06 -7.83
N LEU A 35 7.42 -17.86 -7.05
CA LEU A 35 6.29 -16.98 -7.38
C LEU A 35 6.40 -15.60 -6.75
N GLN A 36 7.22 -15.42 -5.71
CA GLN A 36 7.44 -14.11 -5.09
C GLN A 36 8.17 -13.15 -6.04
N GLU A 37 9.20 -13.64 -6.72
CA GLU A 37 9.98 -12.90 -7.72
C GLU A 37 9.22 -12.68 -9.03
N THR A 38 8.12 -13.41 -9.22
CA THR A 38 7.29 -13.34 -10.42
C THR A 38 5.87 -12.88 -10.13
N ALA A 39 5.62 -12.27 -8.96
CA ALA A 39 4.31 -11.75 -8.64
C ALA A 39 3.93 -10.60 -9.61
N GLN A 40 2.68 -10.62 -10.04
CA GLN A 40 2.08 -9.63 -10.93
C GLN A 40 0.76 -9.17 -10.32
N VAL A 41 0.49 -7.87 -10.37
CA VAL A 41 -0.84 -7.37 -9.96
C VAL A 41 -1.90 -7.87 -10.94
N GLY A 42 -2.81 -8.71 -10.44
CA GLY A 42 -4.00 -9.18 -11.14
C GLY A 42 -5.11 -8.12 -11.09
N SER A 43 -6.12 -8.33 -10.25
CA SER A 43 -7.16 -7.33 -9.98
C SER A 43 -6.93 -6.61 -8.66
N ILE A 44 -7.43 -5.36 -8.58
CA ILE A 44 -7.55 -4.60 -7.35
C ILE A 44 -9.03 -4.46 -7.02
N THR A 45 -9.42 -4.76 -5.79
CA THR A 45 -10.79 -4.59 -5.31
C THR A 45 -10.78 -3.73 -4.07
N LEU A 46 -11.51 -2.62 -4.13
CA LEU A 46 -11.70 -1.74 -2.99
C LEU A 46 -13.04 -2.05 -2.30
N SER A 47 -13.02 -2.07 -0.98
CA SER A 47 -14.23 -2.04 -0.15
C SER A 47 -14.06 -1.03 0.96
N THR A 48 -15.13 -0.30 1.26
CA THR A 48 -15.15 0.72 2.31
C THR A 48 -16.13 0.26 3.37
N ALA A 49 -15.76 0.36 4.65
CA ALA A 49 -16.62 -0.12 5.72
C ALA A 49 -17.94 0.69 5.78
N TRP A 50 -17.92 1.98 5.45
CA TRP A 50 -19.04 2.89 5.73
C TRP A 50 -19.14 4.13 4.83
N LEU A 51 -18.33 4.23 3.79
CA LEU A 51 -18.28 5.44 2.97
C LEU A 51 -18.97 5.15 1.64
N ASN A 52 -20.06 5.87 1.40
CA ASN A 52 -20.47 6.28 0.05
C ASN A 52 -19.32 7.12 -0.55
N ALA A 53 -18.16 6.50 -0.74
CA ALA A 53 -17.15 7.03 -1.62
C ALA A 53 -17.80 6.95 -3.00
N GLU A 54 -18.00 8.11 -3.61
CA GLU A 54 -18.48 8.22 -4.98
C GLU A 54 -17.70 7.23 -5.85
N ASP A 55 -18.37 6.54 -6.77
CA ASP A 55 -17.78 5.48 -7.60
C ASP A 55 -16.44 5.93 -8.23
N ASP A 56 -16.35 7.22 -8.57
CA ASP A 56 -15.16 7.91 -9.08
C ASP A 56 -13.91 7.79 -8.18
N PHE A 57 -14.07 7.77 -6.85
CA PHE A 57 -12.94 7.58 -5.92
C PHE A 57 -12.41 6.15 -5.98
N ALA A 58 -13.30 5.16 -6.03
CA ALA A 58 -12.91 3.76 -6.06
C ALA A 58 -12.20 3.42 -7.37
N GLU A 59 -12.67 3.97 -8.48
CA GLU A 59 -12.04 3.85 -9.80
C GLU A 59 -10.65 4.51 -9.80
N THR A 60 -10.56 5.81 -9.46
CA THR A 60 -9.29 6.54 -9.42
C THR A 60 -8.28 5.86 -8.49
N PHE A 61 -8.70 5.47 -7.28
CA PHE A 61 -7.82 4.79 -6.34
C PHE A 61 -7.30 3.48 -6.91
N SER A 62 -8.17 2.68 -7.52
CA SER A 62 -7.78 1.39 -8.06
C SER A 62 -6.82 1.57 -9.23
N GLU A 63 -7.03 2.54 -10.11
CA GLU A 63 -6.13 2.84 -11.23
C GLU A 63 -4.74 3.28 -10.78
N GLU A 64 -4.67 4.27 -9.90
CA GLU A 64 -3.40 4.82 -9.38
C GLU A 64 -2.60 3.75 -8.62
N VAL A 65 -3.25 3.00 -7.73
CA VAL A 65 -2.59 1.93 -6.99
C VAL A 65 -2.16 0.80 -7.92
N HIS A 66 -2.93 0.52 -8.98
CA HIS A 66 -2.54 -0.47 -9.98
C HIS A 66 -1.29 -0.01 -10.71
N GLU A 67 -1.23 1.23 -11.15
CA GLU A 67 -0.06 1.78 -11.84
C GLU A 67 1.19 1.70 -10.97
N GLU A 68 1.08 2.15 -9.71
CA GLU A 68 2.19 2.12 -8.74
C GLU A 68 2.67 0.68 -8.47
N LEU A 69 1.74 -0.25 -8.20
CA LEU A 69 2.11 -1.63 -7.88
C LEU A 69 2.66 -2.38 -9.11
N ARG A 70 2.19 -2.09 -10.32
CA ARG A 70 2.72 -2.69 -11.57
C ARG A 70 4.19 -2.34 -11.80
N ARG A 71 4.66 -1.17 -11.34
CA ARG A 71 6.08 -0.82 -11.43
C ARG A 71 6.96 -1.73 -10.56
N CYS A 72 6.40 -2.25 -9.47
CA CYS A 72 7.11 -3.12 -8.53
C CYS A 72 6.88 -4.62 -8.79
N MET A 73 5.72 -4.99 -9.35
CA MET A 73 5.27 -6.37 -9.53
C MET A 73 5.05 -6.70 -11.02
N TRP A 74 6.15 -6.86 -11.75
CA TRP A 74 6.21 -7.04 -13.21
C TRP A 74 6.30 -8.51 -13.65
N GLY A 75 6.03 -9.47 -12.75
CA GLY A 75 6.15 -10.88 -13.05
C GLY A 75 4.98 -11.45 -13.86
N THR A 76 4.75 -12.76 -13.74
CA THR A 76 3.76 -13.53 -14.51
C THR A 76 2.74 -14.29 -13.65
N ALA A 77 2.94 -14.34 -12.33
CA ALA A 77 2.06 -15.00 -11.38
C ALA A 77 1.04 -13.98 -10.84
N PRO A 78 -0.24 -14.07 -11.23
CA PRO A 78 -1.23 -13.08 -10.83
C PRO A 78 -1.52 -13.17 -9.33
N VAL A 79 -1.47 -12.03 -8.66
CA VAL A 79 -1.87 -11.83 -7.27
C VAL A 79 -2.92 -10.74 -7.23
N ASN A 80 -4.08 -11.06 -6.66
CA ASN A 80 -5.15 -10.08 -6.48
C ASN A 80 -4.91 -9.27 -5.21
N VAL A 81 -5.25 -7.98 -5.26
CA VAL A 81 -5.12 -7.07 -4.12
C VAL A 81 -6.51 -6.68 -3.66
N ARG A 82 -6.81 -6.88 -2.38
CA ARG A 82 -8.06 -6.40 -1.75
C ARG A 82 -7.73 -5.31 -0.76
N VAL A 83 -8.31 -4.14 -0.94
CA VAL A 83 -8.13 -3.01 -0.04
C VAL A 83 -9.43 -2.79 0.72
N HIS A 84 -9.34 -2.85 2.04
CA HIS A 84 -10.43 -2.59 2.98
C HIS A 84 -10.14 -1.27 3.67
N ILE A 85 -10.88 -0.20 3.34
CA ILE A 85 -10.74 1.09 4.03
C ILE A 85 -11.63 1.08 5.28
N ASP A 86 -10.99 1.21 6.43
CA ASP A 86 -11.64 1.25 7.74
C ASP A 86 -12.05 2.68 8.11
N GLN A 87 -11.20 3.67 7.84
CA GLN A 87 -11.48 5.09 8.12
C GLN A 87 -10.92 6.00 7.03
N LEU A 88 -11.71 7.00 6.66
CA LEU A 88 -11.29 8.13 5.82
C LEU A 88 -11.68 9.42 6.53
N GLN A 89 -10.70 10.27 6.83
CA GLN A 89 -10.93 11.60 7.38
C GLN A 89 -10.40 12.63 6.38
N ARG A 90 -11.27 13.55 5.98
CA ARG A 90 -10.92 14.68 5.13
C ARG A 90 -10.76 15.91 6.01
N ALA A 91 -9.74 16.72 5.75
CA ALA A 91 -9.54 17.99 6.43
C ALA A 91 -10.84 18.81 6.49
N GLY A 92 -11.26 19.20 7.69
CA GLY A 92 -12.41 20.05 7.88
C GLY A 92 -12.13 21.46 7.36
N ARG A 93 -13.08 22.03 6.59
CA ARG A 93 -12.92 23.38 6.02
C ARG A 93 -12.62 24.44 7.09
N LEU A 94 -13.18 24.28 8.29
CA LEU A 94 -12.94 25.21 9.40
C LEU A 94 -11.54 25.06 10.00
N GLU A 95 -11.03 23.83 10.15
CA GLU A 95 -9.68 23.59 10.67
C GLU A 95 -8.61 24.10 9.72
N THR A 96 -8.79 23.90 8.42
CA THR A 96 -7.87 24.45 7.40
C THR A 96 -7.87 25.98 7.39
N LEU A 97 -9.03 26.62 7.57
CA LEU A 97 -9.13 28.08 7.62
C LEU A 97 -8.51 28.69 8.89
N LEU A 98 -8.60 27.98 10.02
CA LEU A 98 -8.13 28.48 11.32
C LEU A 98 -6.65 28.18 11.56
N ASN A 99 -6.19 26.99 11.18
CA ASN A 99 -4.83 26.52 11.49
C ASN A 99 -3.88 26.60 10.28
N GLY A 100 -4.38 26.89 9.08
CA GLY A 100 -3.59 26.90 7.85
C GLY A 100 -3.20 25.52 7.33
N ASP A 101 -3.35 24.48 8.14
CA ASP A 101 -3.08 23.08 7.81
C ASP A 101 -4.40 22.28 7.79
N GLY A 102 -4.63 21.55 6.69
CA GLY A 102 -5.65 20.51 6.61
C GLY A 102 -4.98 19.15 6.43
N MET A 103 -5.24 18.17 7.29
CA MET A 103 -4.75 16.80 7.09
C MET A 103 -5.86 15.90 6.60
N HIS A 104 -5.60 15.20 5.50
CA HIS A 104 -6.39 14.07 5.03
C HIS A 104 -5.72 12.79 5.54
N SER A 105 -6.48 11.91 6.19
CA SER A 105 -5.96 10.61 6.62
C SER A 105 -6.84 9.48 6.14
N LEU A 106 -6.21 8.40 5.70
CA LEU A 106 -6.83 7.13 5.32
C LEU A 106 -6.19 6.02 6.15
N SER A 107 -6.99 5.16 6.73
CA SER A 107 -6.51 3.90 7.32
C SER A 107 -7.33 2.73 6.83
N GLY A 108 -6.66 1.58 6.72
CA GLY A 108 -7.27 0.39 6.17
C GLY A 108 -6.35 -0.81 6.24
N THR A 109 -6.76 -1.86 5.55
CA THR A 109 -6.06 -3.13 5.46
C THR A 109 -5.96 -3.57 4.01
N VAL A 110 -4.76 -3.94 3.57
CA VAL A 110 -4.48 -4.50 2.25
C VAL A 110 -4.22 -5.99 2.36
N GLU A 111 -4.92 -6.79 1.57
CA GLU A 111 -4.72 -8.22 1.45
C GLU A 111 -4.17 -8.58 0.06
N PHE A 112 -3.14 -9.41 0.04
CA PHE A 112 -2.67 -10.08 -1.17
C PHE A 112 -3.27 -11.47 -1.23
N VAL A 113 -3.84 -11.83 -2.38
CA VAL A 113 -4.66 -13.02 -2.53
C VAL A 113 -4.22 -13.81 -3.76
N ASP A 114 -4.02 -15.11 -3.60
CA ASP A 114 -3.72 -16.05 -4.68
C ASP A 114 -5.01 -16.52 -5.35
N PRO A 115 -5.31 -16.10 -6.59
CA PRO A 115 -6.50 -16.55 -7.31
C PRO A 115 -6.42 -18.03 -7.74
N ALA A 116 -5.21 -18.61 -7.85
CA ALA A 116 -5.04 -19.99 -8.32
C ALA A 116 -5.39 -21.02 -7.24
N ASP A 117 -5.26 -20.66 -5.96
CA ASP A 117 -5.53 -21.53 -4.81
C ASP A 117 -6.79 -21.06 -4.04
N GLY A 118 -7.92 -21.00 -4.73
CA GLY A 118 -9.22 -20.74 -4.08
C GLY A 118 -9.35 -19.37 -3.40
N ASN A 119 -8.62 -18.35 -3.86
CA ASN A 119 -8.50 -17.03 -3.22
C ASN A 119 -7.86 -17.07 -1.83
N ARG A 120 -6.81 -17.88 -1.64
CA ARG A 120 -6.03 -17.91 -0.39
C ARG A 120 -5.38 -16.55 -0.12
N VAL A 121 -5.53 -16.04 1.10
CA VAL A 121 -4.82 -14.84 1.57
C VAL A 121 -3.34 -15.19 1.79
N LEU A 122 -2.47 -14.46 1.12
CA LEU A 122 -1.03 -14.61 1.16
C LEU A 122 -0.36 -13.67 2.17
N GLY A 123 -1.03 -12.57 2.49
CA GLY A 123 -0.61 -11.63 3.53
C GLY A 123 -1.61 -10.49 3.70
N ARG A 124 -1.67 -9.94 4.91
CA ARG A 124 -2.54 -8.84 5.33
C ARG A 124 -1.71 -7.75 6.00
N PHE A 125 -1.82 -6.53 5.48
CA PHE A 125 -0.99 -5.40 5.86
C PHE A 125 -1.90 -4.21 6.22
N PRO A 126 -1.83 -3.66 7.44
CA PRO A 126 -2.48 -2.43 7.78
C PRO A 126 -1.78 -1.28 7.06
N VAL A 127 -2.55 -0.35 6.54
CA VAL A 127 -2.06 0.85 5.91
C VAL A 127 -2.62 2.06 6.64
N THR A 128 -1.78 3.06 6.83
CA THR A 128 -2.20 4.37 7.33
C THR A 128 -1.44 5.41 6.54
N VAL A 129 -2.19 6.28 5.88
CA VAL A 129 -1.68 7.34 5.03
C VAL A 129 -2.23 8.65 5.56
N ALA A 130 -1.38 9.66 5.69
CA ALA A 130 -1.79 11.01 6.02
C ALA A 130 -1.08 11.99 5.07
N THR A 131 -1.83 12.93 4.50
CA THR A 131 -1.31 13.96 3.61
C THR A 131 -1.90 15.31 3.97
N SER A 132 -1.14 16.38 3.77
CA SER A 132 -1.65 17.75 3.88
C SER A 132 -2.51 18.11 2.65
N ALA A 133 -3.45 19.02 2.87
CA ALA A 133 -4.33 19.64 1.87
C ALA A 133 -3.62 20.75 1.08
#